data_AF-A0A1N6NY14-F1
#
_entry.id   AF-A0A1N6NY14-F1
#
_cell.length_a   1.000
_cell.length_b   1.000
_cell.length_c   1.000
_cell.angle_alpha   90.00
_cell.angle_beta   90.00
_cell.angle_gamma   90.00
#
_symmetry.space_group_name_H-M   'P 1'
#
loop_
_entity.id
_entity.type
_entity.pdbx_description
1 polymer ?
#
loop_
_entity_poly.entity_id
_entity_poly.type
_entity_poly.pdbx_seq_one_letter_code
_entity_poly.pdbx_strand_id
1 'polypeptide(L)'
;MGRITTSALLLALTTGAFLFVSFQDPSDAQVLPLQNYEAFGDQSPPFPVVERAARAVRQTDGDEEMIAFLTTHVARHREDPNNGYYLSVAADLYREKGLSELARQYYRRTLFRYPDVTVRGVPSHRIAINRLLTLEKDPRQRVDYLHYLQDQYAGSLDRGLVAYHLARSYEEAGRWAEAFESYRVFLAHPGTKIPGEPNARQETQRRVAFYDSNRRWTYQDLDTLVARIKNALWRQDPAALLRLRAGENFFTMSWQQDEMDANSDIPTFDIGAFLRRSRVRFSRDLEVNSNATEAYLRTWGWSHRIPTWYLYFRRIDFPADPEVHGNWEWGGILFGEAF
;
A
#
# COMPACT_ATOMS: atom_id res chain seq x y z
N MET A 1 1.71 28.66 21.01
CA MET A 1 0.97 29.23 19.86
C MET A 1 1.28 28.37 18.65
N GLY A 2 0.28 28.03 17.84
CA GLY A 2 0.41 27.19 16.64
C GLY A 2 0.32 25.69 16.91
N ARG A 3 -0.91 25.15 16.88
CA ARG A 3 -1.23 23.73 17.02
C ARG A 3 -0.93 22.99 15.71
N ILE A 4 -0.33 21.79 15.79
CA ILE A 4 -0.46 20.77 14.74
C ILE A 4 -1.30 19.65 15.33
N THR A 5 -2.53 19.59 14.87
CA THR A 5 -3.56 18.62 15.23
C THR A 5 -3.59 17.48 14.22
N THR A 6 -3.58 16.26 14.74
CA THR A 6 -4.31 15.09 14.23
C THR A 6 -3.91 14.53 12.86
N SER A 7 -3.06 13.49 12.88
CA SER A 7 -2.88 12.55 11.76
C SER A 7 -4.12 11.68 11.60
N ALA A 8 -5.03 12.14 10.75
CA ALA A 8 -6.07 11.34 10.13
C ALA A 8 -6.40 11.99 8.79
N LEU A 9 -5.58 11.79 7.75
CA LEU A 9 -5.96 12.13 6.38
C LEU A 9 -5.01 11.49 5.34
N LEU A 10 -5.62 10.88 4.31
CA LEU A 10 -5.07 10.40 3.03
C LEU A 10 -4.21 9.11 3.03
N LEU A 11 -4.89 7.96 3.09
CA LEU A 11 -4.49 6.75 2.36
C LEU A 11 -5.37 6.62 1.11
N ALA A 12 -5.13 7.49 0.13
CA ALA A 12 -5.81 7.45 -1.16
C ALA A 12 -4.86 7.94 -2.22
N LEU A 13 -3.88 7.12 -2.64
CA LEU A 13 -3.11 7.30 -3.89
C LEU A 13 -2.16 6.16 -4.30
N THR A 14 -2.20 4.96 -3.70
CA THR A 14 -1.21 3.89 -4.04
C THR A 14 -1.75 2.75 -4.92
N THR A 15 -3.04 2.77 -5.31
CA THR A 15 -3.64 1.67 -6.10
C THR A 15 -3.51 1.82 -7.63
N GLY A 16 -2.83 2.87 -8.13
CA GLY A 16 -2.82 3.26 -9.54
C GLY A 16 -1.56 2.94 -10.34
N ALA A 17 -0.73 1.99 -9.90
CA ALA A 17 0.57 1.71 -10.53
C ALA A 17 0.54 0.56 -11.56
N PHE A 18 -0.60 0.28 -12.20
CA PHE A 18 -0.66 -0.61 -13.34
C PHE A 18 -1.07 0.17 -14.59
N LEU A 19 -0.05 0.75 -15.25
CA LEU A 19 -0.13 1.41 -16.56
C LEU A 19 -1.18 2.54 -16.67
N PHE A 20 -0.74 3.78 -16.45
CA PHE A 20 -1.37 4.94 -17.09
C PHE A 20 -1.08 4.87 -18.59
N VAL A 21 -1.92 4.17 -19.35
CA VAL A 21 -2.08 4.47 -20.77
C VAL A 21 -3.08 5.62 -20.85
N SER A 22 -2.56 6.83 -21.05
CA SER A 22 -3.33 7.95 -21.57
C SER A 22 -3.31 7.80 -23.10
N PHE A 23 -4.47 7.69 -23.73
CA PHE A 23 -4.57 7.72 -25.20
C PHE A 23 -4.56 9.18 -25.67
N GLN A 24 -3.39 9.82 -25.69
CA GLN A 24 -3.20 11.11 -26.37
C GLN A 24 -2.81 10.95 -27.85
N ASP A 25 -3.21 11.96 -28.62
CA ASP A 25 -3.53 12.00 -30.06
C ASP A 25 -2.34 12.02 -31.04
N PRO A 26 -2.49 11.48 -32.26
CA PRO A 26 -1.91 12.08 -33.46
C PRO A 26 -2.89 13.11 -34.05
N SER A 27 -2.44 14.36 -34.12
CA SER A 27 -3.19 15.59 -34.43
C SER A 27 -3.71 15.75 -35.87
N ASP A 28 -3.74 14.71 -36.68
CA ASP A 28 -4.11 14.81 -38.10
C ASP A 28 -5.20 13.78 -38.46
N ALA A 29 -6.46 14.10 -38.14
CA ALA A 29 -7.61 13.36 -38.64
C ALA A 29 -8.58 14.33 -39.33
N GLN A 30 -8.59 14.32 -40.67
CA GLN A 30 -9.63 14.98 -41.45
C GLN A 30 -11.01 14.46 -41.02
N VAL A 31 -11.90 15.40 -40.71
CA VAL A 31 -13.28 15.16 -40.24
C VAL A 31 -14.07 14.48 -41.36
N LEU A 32 -14.59 13.28 -41.11
CA LEU A 32 -15.70 12.76 -41.93
C LEU A 32 -16.99 13.40 -41.42
N PRO A 33 -17.88 13.91 -42.30
CA PRO A 33 -19.20 14.37 -41.87
C PRO A 33 -19.99 13.23 -41.23
N LEU A 34 -20.76 13.53 -40.17
CA LEU A 34 -21.71 12.61 -39.52
C LEU A 34 -22.65 11.90 -40.52
N GLN A 35 -22.85 12.49 -41.71
CA GLN A 35 -23.60 11.92 -42.84
C GLN A 35 -23.15 10.52 -43.26
N ASN A 36 -21.87 10.17 -43.07
CA ASN A 36 -21.37 8.83 -43.40
C ASN A 36 -21.66 7.78 -42.32
N TYR A 37 -21.95 8.19 -41.08
CA TYR A 37 -22.31 7.27 -39.99
C TYR A 37 -23.76 6.77 -40.13
N GLU A 38 -24.68 7.65 -40.53
CA GLU A 38 -26.10 7.29 -40.75
C GLU A 38 -26.29 6.29 -41.91
N ALA A 39 -25.35 6.25 -42.85
CA ALA A 39 -25.37 5.36 -44.01
C ALA A 39 -25.31 3.85 -43.65
N PHE A 40 -24.91 3.50 -42.41
CA PHE A 40 -24.79 2.11 -41.98
C PHE A 40 -26.11 1.49 -41.50
N GLY A 41 -27.14 2.30 -41.22
CA GLY A 41 -28.47 1.81 -40.81
C GLY A 41 -28.41 0.83 -39.63
N ASP A 42 -28.90 -0.40 -39.85
CA ASP A 42 -28.90 -1.48 -38.84
C ASP A 42 -27.55 -2.21 -38.72
N GLN A 43 -26.66 -2.09 -39.71
CA GLN A 43 -25.33 -2.70 -39.65
C GLN A 43 -24.42 -1.89 -38.74
N SER A 44 -23.56 -2.54 -37.95
CA SER A 44 -22.58 -1.79 -37.15
C SER A 44 -21.51 -1.16 -38.05
N PRO A 45 -21.30 0.16 -37.98
CA PRO A 45 -20.17 0.81 -38.65
C PRO A 45 -18.82 0.19 -38.21
N PRO A 46 -17.81 0.15 -39.10
CA PRO A 46 -16.47 -0.30 -38.73
C PRO A 46 -15.88 0.51 -37.57
N PHE A 47 -15.09 -0.15 -36.71
CA PHE A 47 -14.48 0.47 -35.52
C PHE A 47 -13.86 1.86 -35.76
N PRO A 48 -13.01 2.08 -36.78
CA PRO A 48 -12.38 3.40 -37.02
C PRO A 48 -13.38 4.50 -37.38
N VAL A 49 -14.56 4.15 -37.92
CA VAL A 49 -15.63 5.10 -38.25
C VAL A 49 -16.30 5.58 -36.97
N VAL A 50 -16.68 4.65 -36.08
CA VAL A 50 -17.28 4.98 -34.78
C VAL A 50 -16.32 5.81 -33.93
N GLU A 51 -15.04 5.44 -33.88
CA GLU A 51 -14.03 6.17 -33.11
C GLU A 51 -13.86 7.61 -33.63
N ARG A 52 -13.78 7.79 -34.95
CA ARG A 52 -13.64 9.12 -35.56
C ARG A 52 -14.88 9.98 -35.36
N ALA A 53 -16.07 9.40 -35.51
CA ALA A 53 -17.33 10.08 -35.28
C ALA A 53 -17.46 10.54 -33.81
N ALA A 54 -17.16 9.67 -32.84
CA ALA A 54 -17.17 10.02 -31.42
C ALA A 54 -16.20 11.16 -31.09
N ARG A 55 -15.00 11.15 -31.69
CA ARG A 55 -14.03 12.25 -31.54
C ARG A 55 -14.53 13.56 -32.12
N ALA A 56 -15.14 13.53 -33.31
CA ALA A 56 -15.73 14.72 -33.92
C ALA A 56 -16.84 15.31 -33.03
N VAL A 57 -17.74 14.47 -32.51
CA VAL A 57 -18.77 14.88 -31.55
C VAL A 57 -18.14 15.51 -30.30
N ARG A 58 -17.09 14.90 -29.73
CA ARG A 58 -16.40 15.49 -28.57
C ARG A 58 -15.82 16.88 -28.87
N GLN A 59 -15.24 17.06 -30.06
CA GLN A 59 -14.62 18.31 -30.47
C GLN A 59 -15.63 19.42 -30.74
N THR A 60 -16.80 19.08 -31.29
CA THR A 60 -17.85 20.06 -31.63
C THR A 60 -18.77 20.35 -30.45
N ASP A 61 -19.20 19.31 -29.73
CA ASP A 61 -20.31 19.38 -28.78
C ASP A 61 -19.93 19.01 -27.33
N GLY A 62 -18.72 18.48 -27.12
CA GLY A 62 -18.16 18.21 -25.80
C GLY A 62 -18.34 16.77 -25.28
N ASP A 63 -17.88 16.54 -24.06
CA ASP A 63 -17.81 15.18 -23.47
C ASP A 63 -19.19 14.52 -23.29
N GLU A 64 -20.23 15.29 -22.96
CA GLU A 64 -21.58 14.75 -22.68
C GLU A 64 -22.21 14.17 -23.95
N GLU A 65 -22.07 14.87 -25.08
CA GLU A 65 -22.55 14.41 -26.37
C GLU A 65 -21.72 13.23 -26.88
N MET A 66 -20.41 13.19 -26.62
CA MET A 66 -19.60 12.00 -26.93
C MET A 66 -20.07 10.77 -26.13
N ILE A 67 -20.36 10.94 -24.84
CA ILE A 67 -20.92 9.87 -24.00
C ILE A 67 -22.27 9.41 -24.55
N ALA A 68 -23.18 10.34 -24.87
CA ALA A 68 -24.50 10.04 -25.41
C ALA A 68 -24.39 9.29 -26.75
N PHE A 69 -23.50 9.73 -27.64
CA PHE A 69 -23.21 9.07 -28.90
C PHE A 69 -22.74 7.62 -28.70
N LEU A 70 -21.70 7.41 -27.89
CA LEU A 70 -21.11 6.08 -27.66
C LEU A 70 -22.11 5.12 -26.99
N THR A 71 -22.82 5.60 -25.97
CA THR A 71 -23.80 4.76 -25.25
C THR A 71 -25.02 4.42 -26.11
N THR A 72 -25.44 5.34 -26.98
CA THR A 72 -26.49 5.09 -27.98
C THR A 72 -26.04 4.07 -29.02
N HIS A 73 -24.80 4.18 -29.52
CA HIS A 73 -24.22 3.20 -30.43
C HIS A 73 -24.23 1.79 -29.83
N VAL A 74 -23.75 1.64 -28.59
CA VAL A 74 -23.74 0.36 -27.86
C VAL A 74 -25.16 -0.21 -27.67
N ALA A 75 -26.15 0.66 -27.44
CA ALA A 75 -27.55 0.24 -27.27
C ALA A 75 -28.16 -0.29 -28.58
N ARG A 76 -27.81 0.31 -29.73
CA ARG A 76 -28.31 -0.04 -31.06
C ARG A 76 -27.59 -1.25 -31.65
N HIS A 77 -26.28 -1.34 -31.49
CA HIS A 77 -25.45 -2.39 -32.10
C HIS A 77 -24.91 -3.34 -31.03
N ARG A 78 -25.80 -4.09 -30.37
CA ARG A 78 -25.45 -4.93 -29.21
C ARG A 78 -24.41 -6.02 -29.51
N GLU A 79 -24.33 -6.45 -30.75
CA GLU A 79 -23.41 -7.49 -31.22
C GLU A 79 -22.03 -6.94 -31.63
N ASP A 80 -21.82 -5.62 -31.62
CA ASP A 80 -20.52 -5.05 -31.94
C ASP A 80 -19.47 -5.52 -30.91
N PRO A 81 -18.40 -6.23 -31.33
CA PRO A 81 -17.38 -6.73 -30.43
C PRO A 81 -16.62 -5.61 -29.71
N ASN A 82 -16.60 -4.39 -30.25
CA ASN A 82 -15.89 -3.23 -29.71
C ASN A 82 -16.70 -2.46 -28.65
N ASN A 83 -17.92 -2.87 -28.35
CA ASN A 83 -18.77 -2.20 -27.36
C ASN A 83 -18.10 -2.07 -25.99
N GLY A 84 -17.32 -3.07 -25.57
CA GLY A 84 -16.54 -3.00 -24.33
C GLY A 84 -15.57 -1.82 -24.33
N TYR A 85 -14.89 -1.57 -25.44
CA TYR A 85 -14.01 -0.42 -25.60
C TYR A 85 -14.79 0.90 -25.56
N TYR A 86 -15.90 1.03 -26.29
CA TYR A 86 -16.71 2.27 -26.29
C TYR A 86 -17.21 2.63 -24.89
N LEU A 87 -17.66 1.64 -24.11
CA LEU A 87 -18.05 1.85 -22.72
C LEU A 87 -16.87 2.25 -21.84
N SER A 88 -15.66 1.75 -22.10
CA SER A 88 -14.47 2.16 -21.35
C SER A 88 -14.08 3.63 -21.61
N VAL A 89 -14.27 4.11 -22.85
CA VAL A 89 -14.05 5.53 -23.20
C VAL A 89 -15.09 6.42 -22.51
N ALA A 90 -16.37 6.03 -22.52
CA ALA A 90 -17.40 6.74 -21.78
C ALA A 90 -17.11 6.76 -20.25
N ALA A 91 -16.60 5.65 -19.71
CA ALA A 91 -16.19 5.56 -18.31
C ALA A 91 -15.04 6.51 -17.96
N ASP A 92 -14.02 6.62 -18.83
CA ASP A 92 -12.92 7.57 -18.65
C ASP A 92 -13.42 9.01 -18.58
N LEU A 93 -14.39 9.40 -19.43
CA LEU A 93 -14.99 10.73 -19.41
C LEU A 93 -15.79 10.99 -18.11
N TYR A 94 -16.57 10.02 -17.65
CA TYR A 94 -17.24 10.13 -16.35
C TYR A 94 -16.24 10.27 -15.20
N ARG A 95 -15.13 9.53 -15.25
CA ARG A 95 -14.06 9.59 -14.25
C ARG A 95 -13.39 10.97 -14.24
N GLU A 96 -13.11 11.54 -15.40
CA GLU A 96 -12.53 12.88 -15.55
C GLU A 96 -13.43 13.98 -14.96
N LYS A 97 -14.76 13.79 -15.04
CA LYS A 97 -15.75 14.67 -14.42
C LYS A 97 -15.96 14.42 -12.91
N GLY A 98 -15.19 13.52 -12.29
CA GLY A 98 -15.33 13.15 -10.88
C GLY A 98 -16.53 12.25 -10.58
N LEU A 99 -17.22 11.72 -11.61
CA LEU A 99 -18.38 10.84 -11.48
C LEU A 99 -17.93 9.37 -11.36
N SER A 100 -17.16 9.07 -10.31
CA SER A 100 -16.47 7.79 -10.12
C SER A 100 -17.40 6.57 -10.06
N GLU A 101 -18.60 6.71 -9.49
CA GLU A 101 -19.57 5.60 -9.41
C GLU A 101 -20.10 5.20 -10.79
N LEU A 102 -20.41 6.19 -11.65
CA LEU A 102 -20.82 5.93 -13.04
C LEU A 102 -19.67 5.31 -13.82
N ALA A 103 -18.46 5.86 -13.70
CA ALA A 103 -17.27 5.29 -14.33
C ALA A 103 -17.08 3.82 -13.93
N ARG A 104 -17.19 3.50 -12.62
CA ARG A 104 -17.09 2.12 -12.11
C ARG A 104 -18.13 1.20 -12.76
N GLN A 105 -19.38 1.63 -12.87
CA GLN A 105 -20.43 0.84 -13.51
C GLN A 105 -20.11 0.53 -14.98
N TYR A 106 -19.61 1.51 -15.73
CA TYR A 106 -19.25 1.31 -17.14
C TYR A 106 -18.04 0.39 -17.31
N TYR A 107 -16.98 0.54 -16.51
CA TYR A 107 -15.84 -0.41 -16.56
C TYR A 107 -16.26 -1.84 -16.18
N ARG A 108 -17.16 -2.02 -15.19
CA ARG A 108 -17.71 -3.36 -14.86
C ARG A 108 -18.49 -3.94 -16.04
N ARG A 109 -19.26 -3.12 -16.76
CA ARG A 109 -19.95 -3.58 -17.97
C ARG A 109 -18.96 -4.00 -19.05
N THR A 110 -17.92 -3.22 -19.30
CA THR A 110 -16.84 -3.60 -20.22
C THR A 110 -16.30 -4.98 -19.88
N LEU A 111 -15.91 -5.19 -18.62
CA LEU A 111 -15.24 -6.41 -18.16
C LEU A 111 -16.14 -7.67 -18.17
N PHE A 112 -17.41 -7.52 -17.79
CA PHE A 112 -18.28 -8.68 -17.51
C PHE A 112 -19.40 -8.91 -18.52
N ARG A 113 -19.60 -8.00 -19.49
CA ARG A 113 -20.71 -8.09 -20.47
C ARG A 113 -20.26 -8.10 -21.92
N TYR A 114 -19.01 -7.75 -22.21
CA TYR A 114 -18.49 -7.66 -23.56
C TYR A 114 -17.23 -8.53 -23.70
N PRO A 115 -16.88 -8.96 -24.92
CA PRO A 115 -15.64 -9.67 -25.17
C PRO A 115 -14.43 -8.75 -25.00
N ASP A 116 -13.29 -9.33 -24.61
CA ASP A 116 -12.04 -8.59 -24.56
C ASP A 116 -11.52 -8.34 -25.97
N VAL A 117 -11.42 -7.07 -26.35
CA VAL A 117 -10.84 -6.65 -27.63
C VAL A 117 -9.50 -5.96 -27.42
N THR A 118 -8.56 -6.18 -28.32
CA THR A 118 -7.26 -5.49 -28.29
C THR A 118 -7.34 -4.22 -29.14
N VAL A 119 -7.21 -3.07 -28.51
CA VAL A 119 -7.18 -1.77 -29.18
C VAL A 119 -5.80 -1.18 -29.03
N ARG A 120 -5.12 -0.92 -30.16
CA ARG A 120 -3.75 -0.36 -30.20
C ARG A 120 -2.75 -1.17 -29.35
N GLY A 121 -2.86 -2.50 -29.39
CA GLY A 121 -1.98 -3.42 -28.66
C GLY A 121 -2.31 -3.60 -27.18
N VAL A 122 -3.39 -2.98 -26.66
CA VAL A 122 -3.81 -3.11 -25.26
C VAL A 122 -5.20 -3.76 -25.18
N PRO A 123 -5.37 -4.84 -24.39
CA PRO A 123 -6.69 -5.44 -24.16
C PRO A 123 -7.61 -4.49 -23.38
N SER A 124 -8.85 -4.37 -23.85
CA SER A 124 -9.90 -3.52 -23.26
C SER A 124 -10.21 -3.89 -21.80
N HIS A 125 -10.23 -5.18 -21.48
CA HIS A 125 -10.46 -5.66 -20.12
C HIS A 125 -9.28 -5.29 -19.21
N ARG A 126 -8.04 -5.31 -19.71
CA ARG A 126 -6.87 -4.85 -18.96
C ARG A 126 -6.96 -3.36 -18.59
N ILE A 127 -7.47 -2.53 -19.50
CA ILE A 127 -7.72 -1.11 -19.21
C ILE A 127 -8.80 -0.99 -18.13
N ALA A 128 -9.94 -1.67 -18.33
CA ALA A 128 -11.07 -1.59 -17.41
C ALA A 128 -10.71 -2.08 -16.00
N ILE A 129 -10.01 -3.21 -15.86
CA ILE A 129 -9.64 -3.76 -14.55
C ILE A 129 -8.66 -2.85 -13.80
N ASN A 130 -7.68 -2.24 -14.49
CA ASN A 130 -6.76 -1.30 -13.86
C ASN A 130 -7.49 -0.06 -13.35
N ARG A 131 -8.46 0.46 -14.12
CA ARG A 131 -9.31 1.57 -13.70
C ARG A 131 -10.20 1.17 -12.53
N LEU A 132 -10.78 -0.02 -12.55
CA LEU A 132 -11.56 -0.55 -11.43
C LEU A 132 -10.73 -0.65 -10.15
N LEU A 133 -9.49 -1.14 -10.21
CA LEU A 133 -8.59 -1.22 -9.06
C LEU A 133 -8.32 0.15 -8.41
N THR A 134 -8.29 1.22 -9.20
CA THR A 134 -8.15 2.59 -8.66
C THR A 134 -9.41 3.16 -8.05
N LEU A 135 -10.59 2.71 -8.50
CA LEU A 135 -11.88 3.26 -8.10
C LEU A 135 -12.57 2.43 -7.03
N GLU A 136 -12.17 1.17 -6.85
CA GLU A 136 -12.78 0.22 -5.96
C GLU A 136 -12.37 0.49 -4.51
N LYS A 137 -13.38 0.61 -3.65
CA LYS A 137 -13.19 0.88 -2.22
C LYS A 137 -13.37 -0.39 -1.40
N ASP A 138 -14.10 -1.37 -1.90
CA ASP A 138 -14.26 -2.64 -1.22
C ASP A 138 -12.98 -3.49 -1.36
N PRO A 139 -12.25 -3.77 -0.26
CA PRO A 139 -11.05 -4.59 -0.32
C PRO A 139 -11.32 -6.01 -0.85
N ARG A 140 -12.50 -6.58 -0.62
CA ARG A 140 -12.86 -7.91 -1.12
C ARG A 140 -12.99 -7.90 -2.63
N GLN A 141 -13.66 -6.88 -3.18
CA GLN A 141 -13.81 -6.75 -4.62
C GLN A 141 -12.47 -6.45 -5.32
N ARG A 142 -11.54 -5.73 -4.67
CA ARG A 142 -10.16 -5.55 -5.18
C ARG A 142 -9.41 -6.87 -5.27
N VAL A 143 -9.56 -7.76 -4.29
CA VAL A 143 -8.98 -9.11 -4.33
C VAL A 143 -9.47 -9.87 -5.57
N ASP A 144 -10.78 -9.87 -5.85
CA ASP A 144 -11.34 -10.54 -7.02
C ASP A 144 -10.76 -9.98 -8.33
N TYR A 145 -10.63 -8.66 -8.42
CA TYR A 145 -10.04 -8.00 -9.58
C TYR A 145 -8.56 -8.33 -9.78
N LEU A 146 -7.79 -8.41 -8.70
CA LEU A 146 -6.38 -8.78 -8.76
C LEU A 146 -6.20 -10.25 -9.19
N HIS A 147 -7.06 -11.16 -8.73
CA HIS A 147 -7.07 -12.55 -9.21
C HIS A 147 -7.43 -12.63 -10.68
N TYR A 148 -8.48 -11.92 -11.13
CA TYR A 148 -8.81 -11.84 -12.54
C TYR A 148 -7.63 -11.36 -13.39
N LEU A 149 -6.95 -10.30 -12.93
CA LEU A 149 -5.78 -9.74 -13.61
C LEU A 149 -4.64 -10.76 -13.66
N GLN A 150 -4.39 -11.48 -12.58
CA GLN A 150 -3.39 -12.55 -12.54
C GLN A 150 -3.75 -13.69 -13.50
N ASP A 151 -4.98 -14.18 -13.48
CA ASP A 151 -5.41 -15.34 -14.28
C ASP A 151 -5.38 -15.04 -15.78
N GLN A 152 -5.83 -13.85 -16.19
CA GLN A 152 -5.93 -13.49 -17.61
C GLN A 152 -4.63 -12.93 -18.19
N TYR A 153 -3.79 -12.28 -17.38
CA TYR A 153 -2.64 -11.51 -17.87
C TYR A 153 -1.29 -11.87 -17.23
N ALA A 154 -1.19 -13.01 -16.52
CA ALA A 154 0.03 -13.47 -15.82
C ALA A 154 1.34 -13.23 -16.60
N GLY A 155 1.36 -13.57 -17.89
CA GLY A 155 2.56 -13.47 -18.72
C GLY A 155 3.07 -12.05 -18.99
N SER A 156 2.28 -11.02 -18.67
CA SER A 156 2.58 -9.61 -18.95
C SER A 156 2.66 -8.72 -17.69
N LEU A 157 2.62 -9.34 -16.51
CA LEU A 157 2.52 -8.65 -15.23
C LEU A 157 3.75 -8.88 -14.36
N ASP A 158 4.09 -7.87 -13.57
CA ASP A 158 4.99 -8.05 -12.44
C ASP A 158 4.25 -8.80 -11.33
N ARG A 159 4.57 -10.09 -11.17
CA ARG A 159 3.97 -10.97 -10.17
C ARG A 159 4.19 -10.46 -8.74
N GLY A 160 5.36 -9.87 -8.46
CA GLY A 160 5.62 -9.29 -7.14
C GLY A 160 4.73 -8.09 -6.87
N LEU A 161 4.48 -7.25 -7.88
CA LEU A 161 3.61 -6.08 -7.75
C LEU A 161 2.16 -6.50 -7.46
N VAL A 162 1.65 -7.48 -8.21
CA VAL A 162 0.30 -8.04 -7.98
C VAL A 162 0.20 -8.65 -6.58
N ALA A 163 1.21 -9.43 -6.16
CA ALA A 163 1.25 -10.04 -4.83
C ALA A 163 1.26 -9.00 -3.70
N TYR A 164 1.98 -7.89 -3.86
CA TYR A 164 1.96 -6.79 -2.90
C TYR A 164 0.57 -6.17 -2.74
N HIS A 165 -0.11 -5.88 -3.85
CA HIS A 165 -1.45 -5.31 -3.81
C HIS A 165 -2.51 -6.31 -3.32
N LEU A 166 -2.35 -7.61 -3.62
CA LEU A 166 -3.17 -8.67 -3.03
C LEU A 166 -3.01 -8.68 -1.51
N ALA A 167 -1.77 -8.64 -1.02
CA ALA A 167 -1.49 -8.61 0.41
C ALA A 167 -2.20 -7.44 1.09
N ARG A 168 -2.03 -6.21 0.58
CA ARG A 168 -2.71 -5.01 1.11
C ARG A 168 -4.24 -5.15 1.11
N SER A 169 -4.80 -5.69 0.02
CA SER A 169 -6.25 -5.88 -0.10
C SER A 169 -6.77 -6.94 0.88
N TYR A 170 -6.01 -8.01 1.11
CA TYR A 170 -6.33 -9.01 2.13
C TYR A 170 -6.28 -8.44 3.55
N GLU A 171 -5.27 -7.63 3.89
CA GLU A 171 -5.19 -6.96 5.20
C GLU A 171 -6.39 -6.06 5.47
N GLU A 172 -6.74 -5.21 4.50
CA GLU A 172 -7.91 -4.35 4.62
C GLU A 172 -9.22 -5.15 4.74
N ALA A 173 -9.26 -6.38 4.19
CA ALA A 173 -10.38 -7.31 4.35
C ALA A 173 -10.34 -8.14 5.65
N GLY A 174 -9.30 -8.00 6.48
CA GLY A 174 -9.08 -8.79 7.70
C GLY A 174 -8.63 -10.23 7.44
N ARG A 175 -8.16 -10.55 6.23
CA ARG A 175 -7.71 -11.87 5.78
C ARG A 175 -6.20 -12.02 5.96
N TRP A 176 -5.77 -12.05 7.23
CA TRP A 176 -4.36 -11.92 7.60
C TRP A 176 -3.47 -13.05 7.05
N ALA A 177 -3.92 -14.30 7.12
CA ALA A 177 -3.13 -15.44 6.64
C ALA A 177 -2.81 -15.28 5.14
N GLU A 178 -3.81 -14.97 4.32
CA GLU A 178 -3.63 -14.76 2.88
C GLU A 178 -2.80 -13.52 2.57
N ALA A 179 -2.90 -12.47 3.41
CA ALA A 179 -2.06 -11.29 3.28
C ALA A 179 -0.58 -11.64 3.45
N PHE A 180 -0.22 -12.36 4.51
CA PHE A 180 1.16 -12.72 4.78
C PHE A 180 1.71 -13.74 3.78
N GLU A 181 0.91 -14.67 3.27
CA GLU A 181 1.31 -15.50 2.12
C GLU A 181 1.63 -14.65 0.89
N SER A 182 0.78 -13.68 0.58
CA SER A 182 0.97 -12.78 -0.56
C SER A 182 2.21 -11.89 -0.38
N TYR A 183 2.50 -11.44 0.84
CA TYR A 183 3.74 -10.73 1.15
C TYR A 183 4.98 -11.60 0.94
N ARG A 184 4.97 -12.88 1.34
CA ARG A 184 6.08 -13.79 1.05
C ARG A 184 6.30 -13.95 -0.44
N VAL A 185 5.23 -14.01 -1.24
CA VAL A 185 5.34 -14.01 -2.71
C VAL A 185 5.98 -12.71 -3.22
N PHE A 186 5.56 -11.54 -2.73
CA PHE A 186 6.21 -10.27 -3.09
C PHE A 186 7.71 -10.26 -2.72
N LEU A 187 8.06 -10.71 -1.52
CA LEU A 187 9.45 -10.78 -1.07
C LEU A 187 10.32 -11.69 -1.95
N ALA A 188 9.74 -12.76 -2.51
CA ALA A 188 10.42 -13.65 -3.46
C ALA A 188 10.75 -13.00 -4.82
N HIS A 189 10.25 -11.79 -5.11
CA HIS A 189 10.51 -11.05 -6.36
C HIS A 189 11.33 -9.77 -6.09
N PRO A 190 12.67 -9.85 -5.93
CA PRO A 190 13.53 -8.73 -5.52
C PRO A 190 13.57 -7.55 -6.49
N GLY A 191 13.29 -7.77 -7.78
CA GLY A 191 13.28 -6.72 -8.79
C GLY A 191 12.02 -5.84 -8.79
N THR A 192 10.95 -6.27 -8.11
CA THR A 192 9.69 -5.53 -8.05
C THR A 192 9.85 -4.24 -7.25
N LYS A 193 9.44 -3.13 -7.84
CA LYS A 193 9.37 -1.82 -7.19
C LYS A 193 7.91 -1.43 -6.99
N ILE A 194 7.58 -0.89 -5.81
CA ILE A 194 6.24 -0.37 -5.53
C ILE A 194 6.26 1.15 -5.73
N PRO A 195 5.59 1.70 -6.76
CA PRO A 195 5.61 3.13 -7.00
C PRO A 195 4.97 3.91 -5.85
N GLY A 196 5.65 4.99 -5.42
CA GLY A 196 5.23 5.80 -4.28
C GLY A 196 5.63 5.22 -2.91
N GLU A 197 6.11 3.98 -2.84
CA GLU A 197 6.45 3.30 -1.59
C GLU A 197 7.89 2.73 -1.66
N PRO A 198 8.93 3.57 -1.57
CA PRO A 198 10.32 3.14 -1.74
C PRO A 198 10.78 2.09 -0.72
N ASN A 199 10.22 2.12 0.49
CA ASN A 199 10.58 1.22 1.59
C ASN A 199 9.68 -0.03 1.68
N ALA A 200 8.73 -0.23 0.75
CA ALA A 200 7.73 -1.30 0.81
C ALA A 200 8.32 -2.68 1.05
N ARG A 201 9.49 -2.97 0.47
CA ARG A 201 10.19 -4.24 0.67
C ARG A 201 10.71 -4.41 2.10
N GLN A 202 11.46 -3.44 2.61
CA GLN A 202 12.01 -3.50 3.98
C GLN A 202 10.88 -3.54 5.01
N GLU A 203 9.85 -2.72 4.82
CA GLU A 203 8.66 -2.74 5.68
C GLU A 203 7.97 -4.11 5.64
N THR A 204 7.76 -4.69 4.45
CA THR A 204 7.18 -6.03 4.33
C THR A 204 8.03 -7.08 5.02
N GLN A 205 9.37 -7.03 4.90
CA GLN A 205 10.27 -7.95 5.60
C GLN A 205 10.09 -7.86 7.12
N ARG A 206 10.09 -6.64 7.68
CA ARG A 206 9.87 -6.39 9.11
C ARG A 206 8.52 -6.96 9.59
N ARG A 207 7.47 -6.80 8.78
CA ARG A 207 6.12 -7.28 9.09
C ARG A 207 6.03 -8.81 9.03
N VAL A 208 6.57 -9.43 7.98
CA VAL A 208 6.60 -10.90 7.82
C VAL A 208 7.41 -11.55 8.93
N ALA A 209 8.59 -11.00 9.26
CA ALA A 209 9.41 -11.50 10.36
C ALA A 209 8.66 -11.45 11.70
N PHE A 210 7.99 -10.32 12.00
CA PHE A 210 7.16 -10.20 13.19
C PHE A 210 6.01 -11.23 13.20
N TYR A 211 5.32 -11.42 12.07
CA TYR A 211 4.22 -12.39 11.92
C TYR A 211 4.68 -13.85 12.10
N ASP A 212 5.88 -14.19 11.63
CA ASP A 212 6.42 -15.55 11.72
C ASP A 212 7.08 -15.85 13.09
N SER A 213 7.34 -14.83 13.89
CA SER A 213 7.98 -14.98 15.20
C SER A 213 7.06 -15.58 16.28
N ASN A 214 7.62 -15.88 17.46
CA ASN A 214 6.84 -16.40 18.60
C ASN A 214 6.30 -15.31 19.55
N ARG A 215 6.70 -14.04 19.36
CA ARG A 215 6.24 -12.84 20.11
C ARG A 215 6.27 -12.97 21.64
N ARG A 216 7.13 -13.84 22.19
CA ARG A 216 7.19 -14.12 23.65
C ARG A 216 7.75 -12.97 24.49
N TRP A 217 8.29 -11.93 23.86
CA TRP A 217 8.85 -10.76 24.53
C TRP A 217 7.81 -9.67 24.82
N THR A 218 6.56 -9.86 24.42
CA THR A 218 5.51 -8.85 24.52
C THR A 218 4.79 -8.91 25.87
N TYR A 219 4.33 -7.76 26.36
CA TYR A 219 3.70 -7.62 27.67
C TYR A 219 2.44 -6.76 27.58
N GLN A 220 1.33 -7.20 28.19
CA GLN A 220 0.08 -6.41 28.20
C GLN A 220 0.24 -5.04 28.87
N ASP A 221 1.11 -4.97 29.87
CA ASP A 221 1.27 -3.81 30.74
C ASP A 221 2.70 -3.25 30.69
N LEU A 222 2.80 -1.94 30.45
CA LEU A 222 4.09 -1.24 30.33
C LEU A 222 4.85 -1.24 31.65
N ASP A 223 4.16 -1.04 32.79
CA ASP A 223 4.80 -0.96 34.11
C ASP A 223 5.49 -2.28 34.45
N THR A 224 4.87 -3.40 34.12
CA THR A 224 5.41 -4.75 34.29
C THR A 224 6.69 -4.95 33.48
N LEU A 225 6.68 -4.52 32.20
CA LEU A 225 7.86 -4.61 31.34
C LEU A 225 9.00 -3.73 31.86
N VAL A 226 8.70 -2.47 32.20
CA VAL A 226 9.67 -1.51 32.74
C VAL A 226 10.26 -2.01 34.06
N ALA A 227 9.44 -2.55 34.96
CA ALA A 227 9.90 -3.11 36.23
C ALA A 227 10.86 -4.29 36.03
N ARG A 228 10.56 -5.20 35.08
CA ARG A 228 11.44 -6.32 34.72
C ARG A 228 12.77 -5.84 34.15
N ILE A 229 12.77 -4.83 33.29
CA ILE A 229 14.00 -4.24 32.75
C ILE A 229 14.82 -3.57 33.84
N LYS A 230 14.23 -2.69 34.66
CA LYS A 230 14.91 -2.04 35.79
C LYS A 230 15.55 -3.07 36.71
N ASN A 231 14.84 -4.16 36.97
CA ASN A 231 15.33 -5.24 37.79
C ASN A 231 16.51 -6.01 37.13
N ALA A 232 16.45 -6.28 35.82
CA ALA A 232 17.57 -6.89 35.09
C ALA A 232 18.82 -5.98 35.06
N LEU A 233 18.63 -4.66 34.87
CA LEU A 233 19.70 -3.67 34.96
C LEU A 233 20.32 -3.63 36.36
N TRP A 234 19.50 -3.59 37.40
CA TRP A 234 19.94 -3.56 38.79
C TRP A 234 20.74 -4.81 39.19
N ARG A 235 20.31 -6.00 38.75
CA ARG A 235 21.03 -7.27 38.98
C ARG A 235 22.25 -7.46 38.08
N GLN A 236 22.47 -6.56 37.11
CA GLN A 236 23.46 -6.72 36.04
C GLN A 236 23.33 -8.09 35.35
N ASP A 237 22.11 -8.46 34.94
CA ASP A 237 21.79 -9.73 34.28
C ASP A 237 21.49 -9.51 32.77
N PRO A 238 22.50 -9.69 31.88
CA PRO A 238 22.30 -9.56 30.45
C PRO A 238 21.32 -10.59 29.87
N ALA A 239 21.25 -11.78 30.45
CA ALA A 239 20.40 -12.84 29.93
C ALA A 239 18.92 -12.52 30.19
N ALA A 240 18.59 -12.02 31.39
CA ALA A 240 17.25 -11.51 31.68
C ALA A 240 16.90 -10.33 30.76
N LEU A 241 17.82 -9.39 30.56
CA LEU A 241 17.59 -8.23 29.69
C LEU A 241 17.34 -8.65 28.24
N LEU A 242 18.18 -9.52 27.67
CA LEU A 242 18.04 -9.99 26.28
C LEU A 242 16.73 -10.77 26.03
N ARG A 243 16.15 -11.42 27.05
CA ARG A 243 14.83 -12.07 26.92
C ARG A 243 13.66 -11.07 26.84
N LEU A 244 13.85 -9.85 27.34
CA LEU A 244 12.84 -8.78 27.31
C LEU A 244 12.91 -7.96 26.01
N ARG A 245 14.03 -8.09 25.28
CA ARG A 245 14.27 -7.41 24.01
C ARG A 245 13.28 -7.89 22.96
N ALA A 246 12.80 -6.99 22.11
CA ALA A 246 12.08 -7.40 20.92
C ALA A 246 12.92 -8.41 20.11
N GLY A 247 12.27 -9.52 19.73
CA GLY A 247 12.90 -10.58 18.93
C GLY A 247 13.07 -10.16 17.48
N GLU A 248 12.14 -9.33 16.99
CA GLU A 248 12.14 -8.77 15.65
C GLU A 248 12.12 -7.24 15.73
N ASN A 249 12.64 -6.58 14.70
CA ASN A 249 12.54 -5.13 14.53
C ASN A 249 13.13 -4.30 15.69
N PHE A 250 14.07 -4.86 16.45
CA PHE A 250 14.78 -4.16 17.51
C PHE A 250 15.90 -3.31 16.93
N PHE A 251 15.87 -2.00 17.17
CA PHE A 251 16.86 -1.08 16.63
C PHE A 251 17.78 -0.49 17.71
N THR A 252 18.92 0.03 17.27
CA THR A 252 19.80 0.85 18.10
C THR A 252 20.33 2.02 17.29
N MET A 253 19.88 3.24 17.58
CA MET A 253 20.19 4.41 16.75
C MET A 253 20.33 5.68 17.59
N SER A 254 20.82 6.77 16.99
CA SER A 254 20.74 8.10 17.59
C SER A 254 19.40 8.77 17.29
N TRP A 255 19.02 9.77 18.08
CA TRP A 255 17.72 10.45 17.99
C TRP A 255 17.36 11.04 16.60
N GLN A 256 18.34 11.36 15.77
CA GLN A 256 18.13 11.98 14.46
C GLN A 256 18.20 10.99 13.29
N GLN A 257 18.45 9.71 13.57
CA GLN A 257 18.51 8.68 12.54
C GLN A 257 17.13 8.08 12.29
N ASP A 258 16.86 7.74 11.04
CA ASP A 258 15.68 7.00 10.64
C ASP A 258 15.88 5.51 10.95
N GLU A 259 14.88 4.83 11.53
CA GLU A 259 14.93 3.39 11.77
C GLU A 259 15.19 2.59 10.48
N MET A 260 14.81 3.13 9.32
CA MET A 260 14.97 2.48 8.02
C MET A 260 16.32 2.77 7.36
N ASP A 261 17.18 3.61 7.96
CA ASP A 261 18.56 3.77 7.51
C ASP A 261 19.34 2.46 7.71
N ALA A 262 20.13 2.07 6.70
CA ALA A 262 20.96 0.86 6.73
C ALA A 262 21.97 0.87 7.90
N ASN A 263 22.25 2.04 8.48
CA ASN A 263 23.11 2.20 9.64
C ASN A 263 22.40 2.10 11.00
N SER A 264 21.06 2.04 11.03
CA SER A 264 20.25 1.96 12.26
C SER A 264 20.12 0.53 12.79
N ASP A 265 20.31 -0.46 11.92
CA ASP A 265 20.51 -1.86 12.29
C ASP A 265 21.99 -2.07 12.61
N ILE A 266 22.42 -1.85 13.86
CA ILE A 266 23.77 -2.23 14.28
C ILE A 266 23.76 -3.76 14.51
N PRO A 267 24.32 -4.59 13.60
CA PRO A 267 24.12 -6.05 13.64
C PRO A 267 24.82 -6.73 14.82
N THR A 268 25.64 -5.98 15.58
CA THR A 268 26.57 -6.48 16.60
C THR A 268 26.54 -5.65 17.88
N PHE A 269 25.38 -5.12 18.27
CA PHE A 269 25.22 -4.47 19.56
C PHE A 269 25.16 -5.49 20.71
N ASP A 270 26.31 -5.76 21.35
CA ASP A 270 26.39 -6.59 22.57
C ASP A 270 26.12 -5.76 23.83
N ILE A 271 24.83 -5.62 24.17
CA ILE A 271 24.40 -4.94 25.41
C ILE A 271 25.00 -5.56 26.68
N GLY A 272 25.31 -6.86 26.65
CA GLY A 272 25.88 -7.58 27.78
C GLY A 272 27.30 -7.13 28.09
N ALA A 273 28.09 -6.83 27.05
CA ALA A 273 29.44 -6.27 27.22
C ALA A 273 29.41 -4.92 27.94
N PHE A 274 28.43 -4.06 27.65
CA PHE A 274 28.28 -2.76 28.33
C PHE A 274 27.76 -2.93 29.77
N LEU A 275 26.72 -3.73 29.96
CA LEU A 275 26.09 -3.92 31.28
C LEU A 275 27.05 -4.53 32.31
N ARG A 276 27.94 -5.44 31.89
CA ARG A 276 28.95 -6.06 32.78
C ARG A 276 30.09 -5.11 33.15
N ARG A 277 30.45 -4.20 32.25
CA ARG A 277 31.59 -3.28 32.44
C ARG A 277 31.21 -2.00 33.16
N SER A 278 29.93 -1.70 33.30
CA SER A 278 29.49 -0.43 33.86
C SER A 278 28.26 -0.60 34.73
N ARG A 279 28.18 0.21 35.79
CA ARG A 279 27.04 0.21 36.71
C ARG A 279 25.96 1.13 36.16
N VAL A 280 25.12 0.57 35.30
CA VAL A 280 24.01 1.28 34.68
C VAL A 280 23.01 1.72 35.75
N ARG A 281 22.58 2.97 35.66
CA ARG A 281 21.49 3.54 36.45
C ARG A 281 20.33 3.91 35.54
N PHE A 282 19.15 4.10 36.11
CA PHE A 282 17.92 4.40 35.38
C PHE A 282 17.07 5.40 36.15
N SER A 283 16.24 6.15 35.42
CA SER A 283 15.31 7.11 36.02
C SER A 283 14.23 6.38 36.82
N ARG A 284 13.72 7.05 37.85
CA ARG A 284 12.61 6.52 38.65
C ARG A 284 11.36 6.40 37.79
N ASP A 285 11.05 7.44 37.03
CA ASP A 285 9.85 7.56 36.21
C ASP A 285 10.23 7.53 34.71
N LEU A 286 9.24 7.26 33.86
CA LEU A 286 9.41 7.37 32.41
C LEU A 286 9.55 8.85 32.01
N GLU A 287 10.15 9.10 30.86
CA GLU A 287 10.35 10.46 30.35
C GLU A 287 9.01 11.15 30.04
N VAL A 288 9.00 12.48 30.20
CA VAL A 288 7.80 13.32 30.05
C VAL A 288 7.20 13.28 28.63
N ASN A 289 8.01 12.94 27.63
CA ASN A 289 7.58 12.80 26.24
C ASN A 289 6.92 11.44 25.94
N SER A 290 6.84 10.54 26.92
CA SER A 290 6.11 9.27 26.80
C SER A 290 4.61 9.53 26.64
N ASN A 291 3.93 8.70 25.85
CA ASN A 291 2.53 8.83 25.47
C ASN A 291 1.83 7.45 25.43
N ALA A 292 0.62 7.39 24.85
CA ALA A 292 -0.21 6.19 24.83
C ALA A 292 0.32 5.04 23.94
N THR A 293 1.26 5.33 23.03
CA THR A 293 1.81 4.37 22.07
C THR A 293 3.31 4.19 22.18
N GLU A 294 4.02 5.13 22.82
CA GLU A 294 5.47 5.11 22.95
C GLU A 294 5.90 5.58 24.33
N ALA A 295 6.98 5.00 24.86
CA ALA A 295 7.55 5.44 26.13
C ALA A 295 9.06 5.32 26.14
N TYR A 296 9.70 6.12 26.99
CA TYR A 296 11.15 6.19 27.07
C TYR A 296 11.62 6.08 28.52
N LEU A 297 12.58 5.18 28.76
CA LEU A 297 13.27 5.09 30.05
C LEU A 297 14.69 5.61 29.89
N ARG A 298 15.00 6.74 30.54
CA ARG A 298 16.36 7.26 30.59
C ARG A 298 17.24 6.38 31.45
N THR A 299 18.39 6.03 30.90
CA THR A 299 19.41 5.21 31.54
C THR A 299 20.79 5.84 31.32
N TRP A 300 21.69 5.69 32.28
CA TRP A 300 23.02 6.28 32.18
C TRP A 300 24.11 5.45 32.84
N GLY A 301 25.36 5.78 32.51
CA GLY A 301 26.53 5.05 32.95
C GLY A 301 26.81 3.81 32.10
N TRP A 302 26.44 3.83 30.81
CA TRP A 302 26.68 2.70 29.89
C TRP A 302 28.09 2.65 29.33
N SER A 303 28.65 3.80 28.99
CA SER A 303 30.00 3.92 28.43
C SER A 303 30.57 5.31 28.69
N HIS A 304 31.88 5.48 28.46
CA HIS A 304 32.51 6.80 28.56
C HIS A 304 32.18 7.72 27.36
N ARG A 305 31.96 7.15 26.16
CA ARG A 305 31.72 7.94 24.95
C ARG A 305 30.28 8.43 24.85
N ILE A 306 29.33 7.54 25.11
CA ILE A 306 27.90 7.83 25.10
C ILE A 306 27.35 7.30 26.41
N PRO A 307 27.33 8.14 27.46
CA PRO A 307 26.97 7.68 28.81
C PRO A 307 25.47 7.48 28.98
N THR A 308 24.64 8.21 28.24
CA THR A 308 23.18 8.23 28.38
C THR A 308 22.51 7.56 27.20
N TRP A 309 21.66 6.58 27.47
CA TRP A 309 20.82 5.88 26.49
C TRP A 309 19.36 5.92 26.96
N TYR A 310 18.42 5.86 26.01
CA TYR A 310 16.99 5.77 26.28
C TYR A 310 16.49 4.43 25.77
N LEU A 311 15.92 3.63 26.67
CA LEU A 311 15.25 2.39 26.27
C LEU A 311 13.86 2.76 25.74
N TYR A 312 13.62 2.43 24.48
CA TYR A 312 12.40 2.79 23.75
C TYR A 312 11.38 1.65 23.82
N PHE A 313 10.19 2.00 24.28
CA PHE A 313 9.04 1.11 24.36
C PHE A 313 8.00 1.55 23.35
N ARG A 314 7.39 0.59 22.67
CA ARG A 314 6.24 0.88 21.81
C ARG A 314 5.13 -0.09 22.03
N ARG A 315 3.93 0.39 21.76
CA ARG A 315 2.73 -0.40 21.68
C ARG A 315 2.66 -1.07 20.32
N ILE A 316 2.39 -2.36 20.31
CA ILE A 316 2.37 -3.19 19.12
C ILE A 316 1.04 -2.97 18.40
N ASP A 317 1.10 -2.47 17.18
CA ASP A 317 -0.03 -2.46 16.26
C ASP A 317 0.00 -3.71 15.38
N PHE A 318 -0.69 -4.76 15.83
CA PHE A 318 -0.76 -6.02 15.09
C PHE A 318 -2.17 -6.64 15.08
N PRO A 319 -3.12 -6.07 14.32
CA PRO A 319 -4.53 -6.47 14.36
C PRO A 319 -4.80 -7.94 13.95
N ALA A 320 -3.81 -8.61 13.36
CA ALA A 320 -3.88 -10.03 13.01
C ALA A 320 -3.99 -10.96 14.23
N ASP A 321 -3.51 -10.53 15.39
CA ASP A 321 -3.55 -11.30 16.63
C ASP A 321 -3.99 -10.38 17.80
N PRO A 322 -5.26 -10.44 18.23
CA PRO A 322 -5.77 -9.62 19.33
C PRO A 322 -5.07 -9.82 20.68
N GLU A 323 -4.41 -10.97 20.91
CA GLU A 323 -3.69 -11.23 22.17
C GLU A 323 -2.36 -10.47 22.23
N VAL A 324 -1.79 -10.16 21.06
CA VAL A 324 -0.55 -9.39 20.93
C VAL A 324 -0.83 -7.93 20.61
N HIS A 325 -1.90 -7.64 19.86
CA HIS A 325 -2.30 -6.29 19.53
C HIS A 325 -2.50 -5.45 20.79
N GLY A 326 -1.84 -4.30 20.85
CA GLY A 326 -1.92 -3.39 22.00
C GLY A 326 -0.98 -3.74 23.15
N ASN A 327 -0.25 -4.86 23.10
CA ASN A 327 0.83 -5.14 24.06
C ASN A 327 2.00 -4.17 23.85
N TRP A 328 2.87 -4.09 24.85
CA TRP A 328 4.11 -3.34 24.85
C TRP A 328 5.31 -4.25 24.59
N GLU A 329 6.29 -3.70 23.88
CA GLU A 329 7.61 -4.30 23.74
C GLU A 329 8.72 -3.27 23.99
N TRP A 330 9.88 -3.77 24.39
CA TRP A 330 11.11 -2.99 24.33
C TRP A 330 11.65 -3.07 22.91
N GLY A 331 11.31 -2.05 22.12
CA GLY A 331 11.52 -2.02 20.66
C GLY A 331 12.87 -1.45 20.22
N GLY A 332 13.62 -0.80 21.10
CA GLY A 332 14.94 -0.28 20.70
C GLY A 332 15.68 0.51 21.77
N ILE A 333 16.79 1.10 21.33
CA ILE A 333 17.64 1.98 22.15
C ILE A 333 17.97 3.23 21.34
N LEU A 334 17.79 4.38 21.98
CA LEU A 334 18.19 5.68 21.46
C LEU A 334 19.43 6.18 22.20
N PHE A 335 20.48 6.48 21.45
CA PHE A 335 21.76 6.93 21.99
C PHE A 335 21.85 8.46 22.09
N GLY A 336 22.45 8.93 23.19
CA GLY A 336 22.66 10.36 23.45
C GLY A 336 21.55 10.97 24.31
N GLU A 337 21.78 12.19 24.80
CA GLU A 337 20.75 12.93 25.52
C GLU A 337 19.58 13.26 24.60
N ALA A 338 18.36 13.14 25.15
CA ALA A 338 17.17 13.74 24.55
C ALA A 338 17.29 15.27 24.70
N PHE A 339 16.84 16.00 23.68
CA PHE A 339 17.01 17.45 23.48
C PHE A 339 16.93 18.33 24.73
#